data_AF-F4IFE3-F1
#
_entry.id   AF-F4IFE3-F1
#
_cell.length_a   1.000
_cell.length_b   1.000
_cell.length_c   1.000
_cell.angle_alpha   90.00
_cell.angle_beta   90.00
_cell.angle_gamma   90.00
#
_symmetry.space_group_name_H-M   'P 1'
#
loop_
_entity.id
_entity.type
_entity.pdbx_description
1 polymer ?
#
loop_
_entity_poly.entity_id
_entity_poly.type
_entity_poly.pdbx_seq_one_letter_code
_entity_poly.pdbx_strand_id
1 'polypeptide(L)'
;MDECDFSIHEACANAPCKKYHALNPYPLTLKVVTCENEDNGGYFSCDACQRESCGFVYENFGGENGGSRFRLDLRCASVSEPFEYLGHDHPLYLALNPEEESVLPYPTRQDINMTSISSHFMKRKGQMIIQSGVMYAKEEQKGFYSCEDCCTTLHIDCLLGEDMYMKPDHNIMYKKGFTGYYMKLHILPNNTLSRPFCNTCRQRCRQKIVFKYKEHYRFCNVSCLLYNKKIVR
;
A
#
# COMPACT_ATOMS: atom_id res chain seq x y z
N MET A 1 16.35 18.26 30.75
CA MET A 1 15.20 18.21 29.84
C MET A 1 15.69 17.46 28.64
N ASP A 2 15.18 16.26 28.41
CA ASP A 2 15.60 15.45 27.28
C ASP A 2 15.02 16.08 26.02
N GLU A 3 15.83 16.78 25.25
CA GLU A 3 15.47 17.17 23.88
C GLU A 3 15.32 15.88 23.09
N CYS A 4 14.11 15.62 22.60
CA CYS A 4 13.85 14.47 21.77
C CYS A 4 14.54 14.63 20.41
N ASP A 5 15.41 13.70 20.01
CA ASP A 5 16.12 13.66 18.71
C ASP A 5 15.21 13.30 17.50
N PHE A 6 13.95 13.77 17.46
CA PHE A 6 13.06 13.46 16.33
C PHE A 6 13.08 14.56 15.27
N SER A 7 13.55 14.24 14.06
CA SER A 7 13.38 15.05 12.86
C SER A 7 12.04 14.76 12.19
N ILE A 8 10.94 15.22 12.79
CA ILE A 8 9.63 15.22 12.10
C ILE A 8 9.50 16.49 11.26
N HIS A 9 9.03 16.37 10.01
CA HIS A 9 8.69 17.55 9.21
C HIS A 9 7.55 18.31 9.91
N GLU A 10 7.61 19.64 9.91
CA GLU A 10 6.58 20.50 10.52
C GLU A 10 5.16 20.14 10.03
N ALA A 11 4.99 19.91 8.73
CA ALA A 11 3.72 19.48 8.14
C ALA A 11 3.22 18.12 8.68
N CYS A 12 4.13 17.20 9.00
CA CYS A 12 3.76 15.91 9.61
C CYS A 12 3.46 16.05 11.11
N ALA A 13 4.14 16.95 11.82
CA ALA A 13 3.86 17.25 13.22
C ALA A 13 2.49 17.91 13.40
N ASN A 14 2.09 18.74 12.43
CA ASN A 14 0.80 19.44 12.40
C ASN A 14 -0.30 18.65 11.66
N ALA A 15 -0.09 17.37 11.37
CA ALA A 15 -1.09 16.55 10.69
C ALA A 15 -2.40 16.50 11.51
N PRO A 16 -3.58 16.73 10.90
CA PRO A 16 -4.80 16.87 11.66
C PRO A 16 -5.25 15.55 12.29
N CYS A 17 -5.64 15.54 13.56
CA CYS A 17 -6.06 14.31 14.26
C CYS A 17 -7.30 13.65 13.62
N LYS A 18 -8.14 14.43 12.93
CA LYS A 18 -9.26 13.94 12.12
C LYS A 18 -9.15 14.50 10.71
N LYS A 19 -9.33 13.66 9.71
CA LYS A 19 -9.24 14.05 8.30
C LYS A 19 -10.40 13.50 7.47
N TYR A 20 -11.03 14.35 6.68
CA TYR A 20 -11.92 13.94 5.59
C TYR A 20 -11.07 13.64 4.35
N HIS A 21 -11.40 12.57 3.65
CA HIS A 21 -10.64 12.10 2.50
C HIS A 21 -11.59 11.63 1.39
N ALA A 22 -11.30 11.92 0.13
CA ALA A 22 -12.18 11.59 -1.00
C ALA A 22 -12.51 10.09 -1.10
N LEU A 23 -11.56 9.21 -0.74
CA LEU A 23 -11.76 7.75 -0.71
C LEU A 23 -12.71 7.23 0.38
N ASN A 24 -13.15 8.05 1.34
CA ASN A 24 -14.02 7.60 2.42
C ASN A 24 -14.99 8.71 2.86
N PRO A 25 -16.31 8.47 2.81
CA PRO A 25 -17.30 9.49 3.17
C PRO A 25 -17.26 9.86 4.67
N TYR A 26 -16.67 9.01 5.51
CA TYR A 26 -16.55 9.24 6.94
C TYR A 26 -15.19 9.82 7.34
N PRO A 27 -15.11 10.67 8.37
CA PRO A 27 -13.84 11.20 8.85
C PRO A 27 -12.95 10.07 9.37
N LEU A 28 -11.68 10.08 8.96
CA LEU A 28 -10.65 9.18 9.47
C LEU A 28 -9.97 9.81 10.69
N THR A 29 -9.57 8.97 11.64
CA THR A 29 -8.84 9.39 12.84
C THR A 29 -7.39 8.95 12.75
N LEU A 30 -6.45 9.85 13.07
CA LEU A 30 -5.03 9.55 13.12
C LEU A 30 -4.72 8.66 14.34
N LYS A 31 -4.02 7.55 14.13
CA LYS A 31 -3.56 6.63 15.16
C LYS A 31 -2.12 6.18 14.92
N VAL A 32 -1.51 5.63 15.97
CA VAL A 32 -0.20 4.99 15.91
C VAL A 32 -0.37 3.47 15.96
N VAL A 33 0.13 2.79 14.94
CA VAL A 33 0.27 1.35 14.85
C VAL A 33 1.57 0.95 15.53
N THR A 34 1.45 0.23 16.64
CA THR A 34 2.57 -0.32 17.40
C THR A 34 2.49 -1.85 17.39
N CYS A 35 3.56 -2.53 17.82
CA CYS A 35 3.52 -3.97 18.04
C CYS A 35 2.67 -4.37 19.25
N GLU A 36 2.38 -3.45 20.16
CA GLU A 36 1.62 -3.68 21.40
C GLU A 36 0.11 -3.67 21.13
N ASN A 37 -0.34 -2.93 20.12
CA ASN A 37 -1.72 -2.93 19.67
C ASN A 37 -1.96 -4.22 18.85
N GLU A 38 -2.56 -5.22 19.49
CA GLU A 38 -2.60 -6.65 19.15
C GLU A 38 -2.94 -7.07 17.69
N ASP A 39 -3.42 -6.18 16.83
CA ASP A 39 -4.08 -6.61 15.59
C ASP A 39 -3.17 -6.88 14.37
N ASN A 40 -1.94 -6.35 14.24
CA ASN A 40 -1.15 -6.58 13.02
C ASN A 40 0.38 -6.49 13.17
N GLY A 41 0.94 -6.70 14.36
CA GLY A 41 2.40 -6.73 14.53
C GLY A 41 3.11 -5.42 14.13
N GLY A 42 2.47 -4.26 14.29
CA GLY A 42 3.08 -2.97 14.01
C GLY A 42 3.04 -2.50 12.55
N TYR A 43 2.34 -3.18 11.64
CA TYR A 43 2.20 -2.76 10.24
C TYR A 43 0.75 -2.87 9.73
N PHE A 44 0.44 -2.27 8.59
CA PHE A 44 -0.87 -2.31 7.95
C PHE A 44 -0.76 -2.16 6.44
N SER A 45 -1.77 -2.57 5.67
CA SER A 45 -1.89 -2.22 4.25
C SER A 45 -2.72 -0.96 4.09
N CYS A 46 -2.26 -0.02 3.27
CA CYS A 46 -3.02 1.16 2.89
C CYS A 46 -4.06 0.82 1.81
N ASP A 47 -5.32 1.17 2.04
CA ASP A 47 -6.40 0.83 1.11
C ASP A 47 -6.33 1.60 -0.22
N ALA A 48 -5.65 2.76 -0.26
CA ALA A 48 -5.49 3.54 -1.48
C ALA A 48 -4.45 2.95 -2.44
N CYS A 49 -3.26 2.61 -1.93
CA CYS A 49 -2.12 2.19 -2.75
C CYS A 49 -1.75 0.71 -2.59
N GLN A 50 -2.39 -0.01 -1.67
CA GLN A 50 -2.17 -1.42 -1.35
C GLN A 50 -0.75 -1.76 -0.87
N ARG A 51 0.00 -0.76 -0.40
CA ARG A 51 1.34 -0.95 0.17
C ARG A 51 1.29 -1.13 1.67
N GLU A 52 2.21 -1.94 2.18
CA GLU A 52 2.41 -2.03 3.62
C GLU A 52 3.10 -0.77 4.17
N SER A 53 2.58 -0.26 5.28
CA SER A 53 3.09 0.89 6.04
C SER A 53 3.11 0.58 7.54
N CYS A 54 3.74 1.44 8.33
CA CYS A 54 3.81 1.33 9.79
C CYS A 54 3.90 2.72 10.45
N GLY A 55 3.73 2.76 11.77
CA GLY A 55 3.74 4.02 12.52
C GLY A 55 2.37 4.70 12.41
N PHE A 56 2.24 5.79 11.65
CA PHE A 56 1.00 6.56 11.60
C PHE A 56 0.01 6.02 10.57
N VAL A 57 -1.25 5.89 10.96
CA VAL A 57 -2.38 5.49 10.11
C VAL A 57 -3.56 6.42 10.32
N TYR A 58 -4.23 6.82 9.24
CA TYR A 58 -5.58 7.36 9.33
C TYR A 58 -6.56 6.22 9.17
N GLU A 59 -7.43 6.00 10.16
CA GLU A 59 -8.38 4.90 10.11
C GLU A 59 -9.81 5.30 10.46
N ASN A 60 -10.74 4.55 9.88
CA ASN A 60 -12.15 4.57 10.22
C ASN A 60 -12.66 3.13 10.34
N PHE A 61 -13.45 2.85 11.37
CA PHE A 61 -14.23 1.61 11.45
C PHE A 61 -15.53 1.90 10.70
N GLY A 62 -15.68 1.35 9.50
CA GLY A 62 -16.90 1.55 8.70
C GLY A 62 -18.12 1.34 9.60
N GLY A 63 -19.03 2.32 9.63
CA GLY A 63 -19.93 2.67 10.75
C GLY A 63 -20.78 1.56 11.40
N GLU A 64 -21.94 1.93 11.96
CA GLU A 64 -22.72 1.08 12.89
C GLU A 64 -23.09 -0.33 12.36
N ASN A 65 -22.99 -0.56 11.05
CA ASN A 65 -23.25 -1.85 10.40
C ASN A 65 -22.03 -2.78 10.26
N GLY A 66 -20.93 -2.52 10.97
CA GLY A 66 -19.76 -3.41 10.97
C GLY A 66 -19.02 -3.41 9.63
N GLY A 67 -18.87 -2.24 9.03
CA GLY A 67 -18.12 -2.08 7.78
C GLY A 67 -16.65 -2.46 7.93
N SER A 68 -16.03 -2.85 6.81
CA SER A 68 -14.59 -3.09 6.75
C SER A 68 -13.81 -1.87 7.26
N ARG A 69 -12.79 -2.12 8.09
CA ARG A 69 -11.87 -1.07 8.55
C ARG A 69 -11.20 -0.44 7.33
N PHE A 70 -11.27 0.88 7.21
CA PHE A 70 -10.61 1.65 6.17
C PHE A 70 -9.36 2.33 6.74
N ARG A 71 -8.21 2.16 6.09
CA ARG A 71 -6.90 2.60 6.56
C ARG A 71 -6.10 3.26 5.44
N LEU A 72 -5.63 4.48 5.69
CA LEU A 72 -4.71 5.20 4.82
C LEU A 72 -3.39 5.45 5.51
N ASP A 73 -2.29 5.25 4.78
CA ASP A 73 -0.98 5.75 5.21
C ASP A 73 -0.92 7.28 5.10
N LEU A 74 0.04 7.89 5.80
CA LEU A 74 0.14 9.35 5.89
C LEU A 74 0.30 10.03 4.51
N ARG A 75 0.98 9.41 3.53
CA ARG A 75 1.14 10.00 2.19
C ARG A 75 -0.15 9.93 1.39
N CYS A 76 -0.79 8.77 1.38
CA CYS A 76 -2.10 8.62 0.73
C CYS A 76 -3.17 9.46 1.42
N ALA A 77 -3.05 9.73 2.72
CA ALA A 77 -3.92 10.67 3.40
C ALA A 77 -3.53 12.14 3.17
N SER A 78 -2.30 12.45 2.75
CA SER A 78 -1.83 13.83 2.56
C SER A 78 -2.15 14.37 1.17
N VAL A 79 -2.30 13.50 0.17
CA VAL A 79 -2.79 13.94 -1.13
C VAL A 79 -4.16 14.59 -0.96
N SER A 80 -4.32 15.73 -1.62
CA SER A 80 -5.52 16.54 -1.62
C SER A 80 -6.03 16.63 -3.05
N GLU A 81 -7.31 16.97 -3.21
CA GLU A 81 -7.87 17.28 -4.52
C GLU A 81 -8.05 18.80 -4.66
N PRO A 82 -7.74 19.36 -5.83
CA PRO A 82 -7.03 18.71 -6.94
C PRO A 82 -5.55 18.42 -6.62
N PHE A 83 -4.95 17.45 -7.31
CA PHE A 83 -3.53 17.16 -7.25
C PHE A 83 -2.78 17.86 -8.40
N GLU A 84 -1.87 18.77 -8.04
CA GLU A 84 -1.01 19.47 -9.00
C GLU A 84 0.27 18.65 -9.26
N TYR A 85 0.31 17.91 -10.37
CA TYR A 85 1.48 17.12 -10.75
C TYR A 85 2.44 17.93 -11.62
N LEU A 86 3.69 18.12 -11.18
CA LEU A 86 4.70 18.92 -11.90
C LEU A 86 4.99 18.46 -13.35
N GLY A 87 4.64 17.23 -13.72
CA GLY A 87 4.77 16.71 -15.08
C GLY A 87 3.51 16.82 -15.93
N HIS A 88 2.47 17.52 -15.46
CA HIS A 88 1.20 17.69 -16.17
C HIS A 88 0.59 19.08 -15.92
N ASP A 89 0.09 19.72 -16.99
CA ASP A 89 -0.35 21.12 -16.94
C ASP A 89 -1.72 21.31 -16.26
N HIS A 90 -2.51 20.23 -16.11
CA HIS A 90 -3.86 20.28 -15.54
C HIS A 90 -3.93 19.62 -14.16
N PRO A 91 -4.83 20.09 -13.27
CA PRO A 91 -5.10 19.41 -12.01
C PRO A 91 -5.62 17.99 -12.24
N LEU A 92 -5.17 17.06 -11.41
CA LEU A 92 -5.68 15.69 -11.40
C LEU A 92 -6.67 15.49 -10.26
N TYR A 93 -7.73 14.75 -10.52
CA TYR A 93 -8.76 14.38 -9.54
C TYR A 93 -8.69 12.88 -9.25
N LEU A 94 -9.02 12.50 -8.02
CA LEU A 94 -9.04 11.11 -7.62
C LEU A 94 -10.28 10.45 -8.20
N ALA A 95 -10.07 9.63 -9.22
CA ALA A 95 -11.11 8.76 -9.72
C ALA A 95 -11.21 7.56 -8.79
N LEU A 96 -12.26 7.58 -7.97
CA LEU A 96 -12.80 6.36 -7.40
C LEU A 96 -13.19 5.48 -8.58
N ASN A 97 -12.77 4.22 -8.62
CA ASN A 97 -13.52 3.25 -9.41
C ASN A 97 -14.86 3.03 -8.71
N PRO A 98 -15.99 3.31 -9.35
CA PRO A 98 -17.09 2.37 -9.29
C PRO A 98 -17.67 2.14 -10.69
N GLU A 99 -18.51 1.12 -10.84
CA GLU A 99 -19.36 0.89 -12.01
C GLU A 99 -20.37 2.06 -12.28
N GLU A 100 -20.07 3.30 -11.86
CA GLU A 100 -20.93 4.48 -12.06
C GLU A 100 -20.53 5.36 -13.26
N GLU A 101 -19.39 5.12 -13.92
CA GLU A 101 -19.08 5.76 -15.22
C GLU A 101 -19.43 4.91 -16.45
N SER A 102 -20.10 3.76 -16.29
CA SER A 102 -20.53 2.95 -17.45
C SER A 102 -21.69 3.58 -18.27
N VAL A 103 -21.85 4.91 -18.26
CA VAL A 103 -22.77 5.65 -19.13
C VAL A 103 -22.05 6.83 -19.80
N LEU A 104 -20.89 6.59 -20.41
CA LEU A 104 -20.42 7.44 -21.51
C LEU A 104 -20.06 6.58 -22.74
N PRO A 105 -20.54 6.94 -23.95
CA PRO A 105 -20.53 6.04 -25.08
C PRO A 105 -19.21 6.17 -25.85
N TYR A 106 -18.27 5.26 -25.61
CA TYR A 106 -17.11 5.09 -26.49
C TYR A 106 -17.16 3.71 -27.16
N PRO A 107 -16.91 3.59 -28.48
CA PRO A 107 -17.02 2.33 -29.19
C PRO A 107 -15.86 1.39 -28.82
N THR A 108 -16.21 0.16 -28.47
CA THR A 108 -15.30 -0.94 -28.12
C THR A 108 -14.32 -1.25 -29.25
N ARG A 109 -13.02 -1.16 -28.97
CA ARG A 109 -11.97 -1.71 -29.84
C ARG A 109 -12.15 -3.22 -29.96
N GLN A 110 -12.34 -3.67 -31.20
CA GLN A 110 -12.44 -5.06 -31.63
C GLN A 110 -11.18 -5.87 -31.23
N ASP A 111 -11.45 -7.03 -30.64
CA ASP A 111 -10.80 -8.33 -30.89
C ASP A 111 -9.26 -8.38 -31.01
N ILE A 112 -8.58 -8.49 -29.86
CA ILE A 112 -7.30 -9.22 -29.82
C ILE A 112 -7.61 -10.68 -29.47
N ASN A 113 -7.61 -11.50 -30.51
CA ASN A 113 -7.64 -12.95 -30.43
C ASN A 113 -6.41 -13.46 -29.64
N MET A 114 -6.66 -14.11 -28.50
CA MET A 114 -5.65 -14.94 -27.83
C MET A 114 -6.17 -16.38 -27.74
N THR A 115 -6.40 -16.99 -28.89
CA THR A 115 -6.55 -18.45 -29.01
C THR A 115 -5.15 -19.08 -29.05
N SER A 116 -4.61 -19.43 -27.89
CA SER A 116 -3.77 -20.61 -27.62
C SER A 116 -2.90 -20.39 -26.38
N ILE A 117 -3.34 -20.87 -25.22
CA ILE A 117 -2.52 -21.56 -24.21
C ILE A 117 -3.50 -22.32 -23.28
N SER A 118 -3.40 -23.65 -23.36
CA SER A 118 -3.94 -24.73 -22.53
C SER A 118 -5.35 -24.63 -21.93
N SER A 119 -6.22 -25.48 -22.46
CA SER A 119 -7.55 -25.87 -22.00
C SER A 119 -7.67 -26.11 -20.49
N HIS A 120 -8.38 -25.24 -19.77
CA HIS A 120 -9.56 -25.61 -18.96
C HIS A 120 -10.16 -24.49 -18.09
N PHE A 121 -9.81 -23.21 -18.30
CA PHE A 121 -10.54 -22.11 -17.66
C PHE A 121 -11.41 -21.39 -18.69
N MET A 122 -12.64 -21.90 -18.82
CA MET A 122 -13.74 -21.25 -19.55
C MET A 122 -14.05 -19.92 -18.87
N LYS A 123 -13.50 -18.83 -19.43
CA LYS A 123 -13.92 -17.46 -19.17
C LYS A 123 -15.36 -17.27 -19.64
N ARG A 124 -16.35 -17.44 -18.76
CA ARG A 124 -17.59 -16.66 -18.85
C ARG A 124 -17.57 -15.67 -17.71
N LYS A 125 -17.80 -14.41 -18.05
CA LYS A 125 -17.74 -13.23 -17.18
C LYS A 125 -18.19 -13.56 -15.75
N GLY A 126 -17.27 -13.43 -14.80
CA GLY A 126 -17.58 -13.16 -13.40
C GLY A 126 -17.96 -14.31 -12.47
N GLN A 127 -17.89 -15.59 -12.86
CA GLN A 127 -18.21 -16.67 -11.91
C GLN A 127 -17.28 -17.89 -12.05
N MET A 128 -16.36 -18.04 -11.09
CA MET A 128 -15.76 -19.33 -10.73
C MET A 128 -16.41 -19.81 -9.43
N ILE A 129 -17.22 -20.85 -9.53
CA ILE A 129 -17.90 -21.48 -8.40
C ILE A 129 -16.92 -22.46 -7.73
N ILE A 130 -16.51 -22.18 -6.49
CA ILE A 130 -16.00 -23.21 -5.58
C ILE A 130 -16.93 -23.21 -4.36
N GLN A 131 -17.29 -24.43 -3.94
CA GLN A 131 -18.33 -24.72 -2.97
C GLN A 131 -18.14 -23.96 -1.64
N SER A 132 -19.26 -23.38 -1.18
CA SER A 132 -19.48 -22.71 0.11
C SER A 132 -18.51 -21.57 0.46
N GLY A 133 -18.74 -20.41 -0.14
CA GLY A 133 -18.12 -19.14 0.28
C GLY A 133 -17.57 -18.38 -0.92
N VAL A 134 -18.38 -17.49 -1.48
CA VAL A 134 -17.95 -16.58 -2.56
C VAL A 134 -16.89 -15.64 -1.98
N MET A 135 -15.60 -15.93 -2.19
CA MET A 135 -14.57 -14.92 -2.03
C MET A 135 -14.50 -14.15 -3.34
N TYR A 136 -15.04 -12.94 -3.34
CA TYR A 136 -14.69 -11.94 -4.35
C TYR A 136 -13.17 -11.76 -4.25
N ALA A 137 -12.42 -12.33 -5.19
CA ALA A 137 -11.09 -11.83 -5.48
C ALA A 137 -11.32 -10.44 -6.08
N LYS A 138 -11.45 -9.43 -5.22
CA LYS A 138 -11.42 -8.02 -5.59
C LYS A 138 -10.09 -7.89 -6.34
N GLU A 139 -10.13 -7.82 -7.67
CA GLU A 139 -8.98 -7.33 -8.43
C GLU A 139 -8.63 -6.01 -7.74
N GLU A 140 -7.50 -5.99 -7.03
CA GLU A 140 -7.16 -4.99 -6.01
C GLU A 140 -7.19 -3.61 -6.67
N GLN A 141 -8.33 -2.92 -6.57
CA GLN A 141 -8.52 -1.61 -7.20
C GLN A 141 -7.64 -0.61 -6.47
N LYS A 142 -6.40 -0.47 -6.93
CA LYS A 142 -5.56 0.67 -6.60
C LYS A 142 -6.26 1.93 -7.09
N GLY A 143 -6.33 2.95 -6.26
CA GLY A 143 -6.89 4.23 -6.71
C GLY A 143 -6.01 4.86 -7.79
N PHE A 144 -6.59 5.73 -8.60
CA PHE A 144 -5.88 6.49 -9.62
C PHE A 144 -6.40 7.92 -9.69
N TYR A 145 -5.52 8.79 -10.15
CA TYR A 145 -5.79 10.17 -10.47
C TYR A 145 -6.04 10.31 -11.96
N SER A 146 -7.10 11.01 -12.36
CA SER A 146 -7.42 11.30 -13.76
C SER A 146 -7.43 12.82 -14.03
N CYS A 147 -7.03 13.19 -15.24
CA CYS A 147 -7.20 14.53 -15.78
C CYS A 147 -8.47 14.57 -16.62
N GLU A 148 -9.37 15.51 -16.33
CA GLU A 148 -10.60 15.73 -17.10
C GLU A 148 -10.30 16.33 -18.49
N ASP A 149 -9.23 17.12 -18.63
CA ASP A 149 -8.87 17.80 -19.88
C ASP A 149 -8.05 16.94 -20.84
N CYS A 150 -7.20 16.06 -20.32
CA CYS A 150 -6.19 15.31 -21.10
C CYS A 150 -6.40 13.79 -21.12
N CYS A 151 -7.44 13.26 -20.47
CA CYS A 151 -7.65 11.81 -20.31
C CYS A 151 -6.42 11.07 -19.76
N THR A 152 -5.57 11.77 -19.00
CA THR A 152 -4.35 11.21 -18.41
C THR A 152 -4.71 10.55 -17.11
N THR A 153 -4.34 9.28 -16.94
CA THR A 153 -4.58 8.52 -15.71
C THR A 153 -3.27 8.06 -15.09
N LEU A 154 -3.07 8.36 -13.80
CA LEU A 154 -1.92 7.94 -13.01
C LEU A 154 -2.38 7.13 -11.80
N HIS A 155 -1.84 5.94 -11.61
CA HIS A 155 -2.09 5.22 -10.35
C HIS A 155 -1.53 6.01 -9.16
N ILE A 156 -2.21 5.97 -8.01
CA ILE A 156 -1.73 6.62 -6.77
C ILE A 156 -0.30 6.18 -6.44
N ASP A 157 -0.01 4.90 -6.63
CA ASP A 157 1.28 4.32 -6.30
C ASP A 157 2.39 4.76 -7.29
N CYS A 158 2.05 4.95 -8.57
CA CYS A 158 2.93 5.58 -9.57
C CYS A 158 3.17 7.07 -9.25
N LEU A 159 2.14 7.81 -8.85
CA LEU A 159 2.20 9.23 -8.52
C LEU A 159 3.07 9.50 -7.28
N LEU A 160 2.89 8.68 -6.23
CA LEU A 160 3.58 8.84 -4.95
C LEU A 160 4.97 8.15 -4.90
N GLY A 161 5.34 7.44 -5.98
CA GLY A 161 6.61 6.71 -6.14
C GLY A 161 6.64 5.39 -5.36
N GLU A 162 7.57 4.48 -5.66
CA GLU A 162 7.55 3.06 -5.23
C GLU A 162 7.90 2.77 -3.76
N ASP A 163 8.56 3.69 -3.06
CA ASP A 163 9.09 3.43 -1.71
C ASP A 163 7.95 3.18 -0.70
N MET A 164 8.04 2.05 0.04
CA MET A 164 7.20 1.79 1.21
C MET A 164 7.49 2.83 2.29
N TYR A 165 6.47 3.51 2.81
CA TYR A 165 6.64 4.44 3.91
C TYR A 165 6.52 3.72 5.24
N MET A 166 7.55 2.96 5.56
CA MET A 166 7.75 2.43 6.91
C MET A 166 8.73 3.35 7.64
N LYS A 167 8.37 3.79 8.85
CA LYS A 167 9.21 4.68 9.63
C LYS A 167 10.53 3.97 9.97
N PRO A 168 11.70 4.55 9.64
CA PRO A 168 12.98 3.98 10.05
C PRO A 168 13.10 3.94 11.58
N ASP A 169 13.97 3.08 12.08
CA ASP A 169 14.25 2.88 13.50
C ASP A 169 13.06 2.32 14.29
N HIS A 170 12.12 1.68 13.59
CA HIS A 170 10.98 0.97 14.18
C HIS A 170 11.15 -0.54 14.04
N ASN A 171 10.48 -1.26 14.93
CA ASN A 171 10.36 -2.70 14.86
C ASN A 171 8.96 -3.07 14.40
N ILE A 172 8.86 -4.06 13.52
CA ILE A 172 7.59 -4.72 13.18
C ILE A 172 7.71 -6.22 13.45
N MET A 173 6.60 -6.83 13.84
CA MET A 173 6.43 -8.28 13.95
C MET A 173 5.77 -8.79 12.68
N TYR A 174 6.58 -9.22 11.72
CA TYR A 174 6.11 -9.67 10.42
C TYR A 174 5.71 -11.14 10.45
N LYS A 175 4.47 -11.46 10.06
CA LYS A 175 3.99 -12.84 10.00
C LYS A 175 4.49 -13.53 8.73
N LYS A 176 5.30 -14.58 8.87
CA LYS A 176 5.79 -15.36 7.73
C LYS A 176 4.99 -16.65 7.55
N GLY A 177 4.34 -16.78 6.39
CA GLY A 177 3.60 -17.97 5.99
C GLY A 177 2.36 -18.26 6.84
N PHE A 178 1.72 -19.40 6.60
CA PHE A 178 0.46 -19.79 7.27
C PHE A 178 0.64 -20.20 8.73
N THR A 179 1.88 -20.48 9.14
CA THR A 179 2.17 -21.18 10.39
C THR A 179 2.10 -20.30 11.65
N GLY A 180 1.78 -19.01 11.50
CA GLY A 180 1.65 -18.08 12.64
C GLY A 180 2.97 -17.58 13.21
N TYR A 181 4.11 -17.86 12.59
CA TYR A 181 5.40 -17.38 13.09
C TYR A 181 5.57 -15.87 12.82
N TYR A 182 5.80 -15.11 13.89
CA TYR A 182 6.15 -13.71 13.80
C TYR A 182 7.66 -13.50 13.88
N MET A 183 8.18 -12.69 12.96
CA MET A 183 9.57 -12.29 12.89
C MET A 183 9.71 -10.84 13.31
N LYS A 184 10.55 -10.57 14.31
CA LYS A 184 10.93 -9.19 14.64
C LYS A 184 11.88 -8.65 13.58
N LEU A 185 11.41 -7.69 12.79
CA LEU A 185 12.21 -6.97 11.80
C LEU A 185 12.51 -5.57 12.31
N HIS A 186 13.76 -5.16 12.17
CA HIS A 186 14.21 -3.78 12.38
C HIS A 186 14.18 -3.06 11.03
N ILE A 187 13.45 -1.95 10.94
CA ILE A 187 13.44 -1.10 9.76
C ILE A 187 14.59 -0.11 9.91
N LEU A 188 15.57 -0.14 9.01
CA LEU A 188 16.74 0.73 9.06
C LEU A 188 16.72 1.74 7.90
N PRO A 189 17.18 2.98 8.11
CA PRO A 189 17.43 3.89 7.00
C PRO A 189 18.56 3.35 6.11
N ASN A 190 18.40 3.48 4.79
CA ASN A 190 19.37 3.06 3.79
C ASN A 190 20.13 4.26 3.21
N ASN A 191 20.73 5.05 4.10
CA ASN A 191 21.47 6.28 3.78
C ASN A 191 23.01 6.11 3.89
N THR A 192 23.49 4.87 4.07
CA THR A 192 24.93 4.57 4.14
C THR A 192 25.61 4.73 2.78
N LEU A 193 26.88 5.15 2.78
CA LEU A 193 27.72 5.32 1.56
C LEU A 193 27.69 4.10 0.63
N SER A 194 27.67 2.89 1.22
CA SER A 194 27.50 1.64 0.48
C SER A 194 26.19 0.97 0.86
N ARG A 195 25.19 1.02 -0.04
CA ARG A 195 23.93 0.30 0.17
C ARG A 195 24.17 -1.20 0.35
N PRO A 196 23.55 -1.85 1.36
CA PRO A 196 23.80 -3.24 1.69
C PRO A 196 23.24 -4.19 0.62
N PHE A 197 23.81 -5.39 0.55
CA PHE A 197 23.27 -6.46 -0.29
C PHE A 197 22.06 -7.10 0.37
N CYS A 198 21.04 -7.36 -0.44
CA CYS A 198 19.89 -8.15 -0.03
C CYS A 198 20.22 -9.64 -0.01
N ASN A 199 19.83 -10.35 1.06
CA ASN A 199 20.08 -11.79 1.21
C ASN A 199 19.29 -12.66 0.23
N THR A 200 18.27 -12.11 -0.44
CA THR A 200 17.42 -12.83 -1.42
C THR A 200 17.82 -12.54 -2.85
N CYS A 201 17.65 -11.30 -3.31
CA CYS A 201 17.95 -10.95 -4.71
C CYS A 201 19.45 -10.76 -4.99
N ARG A 202 20.30 -10.71 -3.95
CA ARG A 202 21.76 -10.51 -4.05
C ARG A 202 22.19 -9.20 -4.71
N GLN A 203 21.26 -8.28 -4.92
CA GLN A 203 21.52 -6.91 -5.40
C GLN A 203 21.69 -5.96 -4.22
N ARG A 204 22.31 -4.79 -4.47
CA ARG A 204 22.29 -3.69 -3.52
C ARG A 204 20.87 -3.15 -3.36
N CYS A 205 20.38 -3.04 -2.13
CA CYS A 205 19.06 -2.48 -1.84
C CYS A 205 18.99 -1.05 -2.40
N ARG A 206 17.96 -0.72 -3.18
CA ARG A 206 17.80 0.60 -3.82
C ARG A 206 16.83 1.50 -3.07
N GLN A 207 15.96 0.88 -2.27
CA GLN A 207 14.95 1.51 -1.43
C GLN A 207 15.59 2.41 -0.37
N LYS A 208 14.85 3.40 0.11
CA LYS A 208 15.29 4.28 1.23
C LYS A 208 15.37 3.58 2.58
N ILE A 209 14.79 2.38 2.69
CA ILE A 209 14.81 1.55 3.89
C ILE A 209 15.34 0.15 3.59
N VAL A 210 15.83 -0.52 4.62
CA VAL A 210 16.24 -1.93 4.58
C VAL A 210 15.68 -2.64 5.80
N PHE A 211 15.12 -3.83 5.60
CA PHE A 211 14.66 -4.68 6.69
C PHE A 211 15.83 -5.51 7.20
N LYS A 212 16.18 -5.36 8.48
CA LYS A 212 17.15 -6.21 9.18
C LYS A 212 16.40 -7.27 10.01
N TYR A 213 16.77 -8.54 9.83
CA TYR A 213 16.31 -9.66 10.65
C TYR A 213 17.50 -10.36 11.28
N LYS A 214 17.52 -10.48 12.61
CA LYS A 214 18.71 -10.91 13.37
C LYS A 214 19.94 -10.08 12.95
N GLU A 215 21.15 -10.54 13.23
CA GLU A 215 22.36 -9.75 12.90
C GLU A 215 22.74 -9.75 11.42
N HIS A 216 22.40 -10.80 10.67
CA HIS A 216 23.01 -11.06 9.35
C HIS A 216 22.08 -10.96 8.15
N TYR A 217 20.77 -10.87 8.35
CA TYR A 217 19.82 -10.84 7.24
C TYR A 217 19.33 -9.43 6.94
N ARG A 218 19.43 -9.03 5.68
CA ARG A 218 18.98 -7.75 5.13
C ARG A 218 18.10 -7.98 3.91
N PHE A 219 16.96 -7.31 3.84
CA PHE A 219 16.02 -7.43 2.74
C PHE A 219 15.68 -6.08 2.12
N CYS A 220 15.53 -6.11 0.80
CA CYS A 220 15.24 -4.95 -0.05
C CYS A 220 13.79 -4.46 0.08
N ASN A 221 12.88 -5.42 0.23
CA ASN A 221 11.43 -5.25 0.33
C ASN A 221 10.82 -6.52 0.96
N VAL A 222 9.51 -6.51 1.15
CA VAL A 222 8.75 -7.61 1.74
C VAL A 222 8.82 -8.87 0.88
N SER A 223 8.74 -8.75 -0.44
CA SER A 223 8.86 -9.90 -1.35
C SER A 223 10.21 -10.61 -1.19
N CYS A 224 11.30 -9.83 -1.12
CA CYS A 224 12.65 -10.30 -0.81
C CYS A 224 12.65 -11.11 0.50
N LEU A 225 11.97 -10.65 1.56
CA LEU A 225 11.86 -11.38 2.83
C LEU A 225 11.08 -12.70 2.69
N LEU A 226 9.93 -12.67 2.02
CA LEU A 226 9.04 -13.83 1.84
C LEU A 226 9.71 -14.95 1.04
N TYR A 227 10.40 -14.61 -0.05
CA TYR A 227 11.08 -15.58 -0.92
C TYR A 227 12.41 -16.10 -0.35
N ASN A 228 12.88 -15.60 0.80
CA ASN A 228 14.12 -16.10 1.37
C ASN A 228 13.94 -17.50 1.99
N LYS A 229 14.53 -18.50 1.34
CA LYS A 229 14.54 -19.91 1.79
C LYS A 229 15.48 -20.21 2.97
N LYS A 230 16.38 -19.28 3.36
CA LYS A 230 17.28 -19.48 4.50
C LYS A 230 16.65 -19.07 5.83
N ILE A 231 15.58 -18.29 5.76
CA ILE A 231 14.71 -18.00 6.89
C ILE A 231 13.59 -19.03 6.84
N VAL A 232 13.92 -20.27 7.18
CA VAL A 232 12.96 -21.34 7.43
C VAL A 232 13.07 -21.70 8.91
N ARG A 233 11.95 -22.12 9.49
CA ARG A 233 11.87 -22.61 10.87
C ARG A 233 12.89 -23.70 11.13
#